data_AF-A0A833YDS8-F1
#
_entry.id   AF-A0A833YDS8-F1
#
_cell.length_a   1.000
_cell.length_b   1.000
_cell.length_c   1.000
_cell.angle_alpha   90.00
_cell.angle_beta   90.00
_cell.angle_gamma   90.00
#
_symmetry.space_group_name_H-M   'P 1'
#
loop_
_entity.id
_entity.type
_entity.pdbx_description
1 polymer ?
#
loop_
_entity_poly.entity_id
_entity_poly.type
_entity_poly.pdbx_seq_one_letter_code
_entity_poly.pdbx_strand_id
1 'polypeptide(L)'
;MAALTKDPQFQKLQDWYREHGSDLNLRHLFEGDKERFNRFSLTLNTNRGRILVDYSKNLVTEGVMKMLVDLAKSRGVEAARDHMFSGEKINFTENRAVLHVALRNRSNTPTLVDGKDVMPEVNRVLEKSTEEARKELQAAGKSPEDLEKLLPHKVFQGNRPTNSIVFTKLTPFILGALIAMYEHKIFVQGIIWDINSFDQWGVELGKQLAKKIEPELDGSSTVTSHDSSTNGLINFIKHEREAIISQ
;
A
#
# COMPACT_ATOMS: atom_id res chain seq x y z
N MET A 1 -0.12 -15.65 -12.04
CA MET A 1 1.25 -16.23 -11.99
C MET A 1 1.71 -16.92 -13.27
N ALA A 2 1.04 -17.96 -13.79
CA ALA A 2 1.45 -18.61 -15.04
C ALA A 2 1.37 -17.69 -16.28
N ALA A 3 0.51 -16.67 -16.25
CA ALA A 3 0.44 -15.63 -17.28
C ALA A 3 1.62 -14.65 -17.16
N LEU A 4 1.96 -14.22 -15.94
CA LEU A 4 3.11 -13.34 -15.68
C LEU A 4 4.45 -13.95 -16.13
N THR A 5 4.73 -15.21 -15.81
CA THR A 5 6.03 -15.82 -16.17
C THR A 5 6.20 -16.10 -17.67
N LYS A 6 5.11 -16.01 -18.43
CA LYS A 6 5.09 -16.09 -19.90
C LYS A 6 5.11 -14.71 -20.57
N ASP A 7 4.98 -13.63 -19.79
CA ASP A 7 5.01 -12.28 -20.32
C ASP A 7 6.42 -11.94 -20.84
N PRO A 8 6.56 -11.51 -22.10
CA PRO A 8 7.87 -11.19 -22.67
C PRO A 8 8.64 -10.10 -21.92
N GLN A 9 7.95 -9.11 -21.35
CA GLN A 9 8.60 -8.05 -20.55
C GLN A 9 9.06 -8.60 -19.19
N PHE A 10 8.31 -9.53 -18.61
CA PHE A 10 8.72 -10.20 -17.39
C PHE A 10 9.94 -11.09 -17.63
N GLN A 11 9.96 -11.86 -18.72
CA GLN A 11 11.10 -12.70 -19.11
C GLN A 11 12.35 -11.84 -19.34
N LYS A 12 12.22 -10.73 -20.07
CA LYS A 12 13.31 -9.78 -20.27
C LYS A 12 13.86 -9.21 -18.95
N LEU A 13 13.00 -8.80 -18.03
CA LEU A 13 13.42 -8.32 -16.71
C LEU A 13 14.10 -9.43 -15.89
N GLN A 14 13.57 -10.65 -15.96
CA GLN A 14 14.11 -11.81 -15.27
C GLN A 14 15.49 -12.20 -15.82
N ASP A 15 15.68 -12.20 -17.14
CA ASP A 15 16.95 -12.51 -17.77
C ASP A 15 18.00 -11.44 -17.48
N TRP A 16 17.61 -10.17 -17.54
CA TRP A 16 18.48 -9.08 -17.11
C TRP A 16 18.92 -9.25 -15.65
N TYR A 17 18.00 -9.61 -14.75
CA TYR A 17 18.32 -9.85 -13.34
C TYR A 17 19.21 -11.08 -13.14
N ARG A 18 19.05 -12.15 -13.94
CA ARG A 18 19.94 -13.31 -13.89
C ARG A 18 21.37 -12.95 -14.29
N GLU A 19 21.51 -12.08 -15.28
CA GLU A 19 22.81 -11.69 -15.82
C GLU A 19 23.52 -10.63 -14.96
N HIS A 20 22.78 -9.67 -14.39
CA HIS A 20 23.37 -8.49 -13.73
C HIS A 20 23.01 -8.36 -12.24
N GLY A 21 22.08 -9.17 -11.74
CA GLY A 21 21.49 -9.01 -10.42
C GLY A 21 22.47 -9.24 -9.27
N SER A 22 23.50 -10.06 -9.47
CA SER A 22 24.58 -10.27 -8.49
C SER A 22 25.41 -9.01 -8.24
N ASP A 23 25.48 -8.13 -9.24
CA ASP A 23 26.33 -6.94 -9.21
C ASP A 23 25.58 -5.72 -8.67
N LEU A 24 24.26 -5.84 -8.48
CA LEU A 24 23.43 -4.80 -7.89
C LEU A 24 23.76 -4.63 -6.41
N ASN A 25 24.63 -3.67 -6.14
CA ASN A 25 24.96 -3.23 -4.80
C ASN A 25 24.57 -1.77 -4.62
N LEU A 26 23.77 -1.47 -3.59
CA LEU A 26 23.28 -0.12 -3.37
C LEU A 26 24.41 0.89 -3.14
N ARG A 27 25.48 0.50 -2.43
CA ARG A 27 26.63 1.40 -2.20
C ARG A 27 27.30 1.76 -3.52
N HIS A 28 27.60 0.76 -4.36
CA HIS A 28 28.18 1.00 -5.68
C HIS A 28 27.27 1.86 -6.56
N LEU A 29 25.94 1.66 -6.49
CA LEU A 29 24.98 2.47 -7.24
C LEU A 29 24.99 3.95 -6.80
N PHE A 30 25.14 4.25 -5.50
CA PHE A 30 25.31 5.63 -5.01
C PHE A 30 26.72 6.19 -5.27
N GLU A 31 27.74 5.34 -5.26
CA GLU A 31 29.11 5.75 -5.58
C GLU A 31 29.25 6.15 -7.04
N GLY A 32 28.67 5.35 -7.95
CA GLY A 32 28.67 5.56 -9.39
C GLY A 32 27.70 6.61 -9.90
N ASP A 33 26.72 7.03 -9.10
CA ASP A 33 25.76 8.08 -9.45
C ASP A 33 25.55 9.04 -8.27
N LYS A 34 26.30 10.14 -8.24
CA LYS A 34 26.19 11.17 -7.19
C LYS A 34 24.85 11.90 -7.21
N GLU A 35 24.15 11.88 -8.35
CA GLU A 35 22.85 12.52 -8.54
C GLU A 35 21.67 11.53 -8.37
N ARG A 36 21.94 10.31 -7.88
CA ARG A 36 20.95 9.23 -7.75
C ARG A 36 19.71 9.66 -6.97
N PHE A 37 19.87 10.44 -5.91
CA PHE A 37 18.72 10.96 -5.16
C PHE A 37 17.81 11.81 -6.06
N ASN A 38 18.37 12.69 -6.88
CA ASN A 38 17.59 13.55 -7.78
C ASN A 38 16.93 12.75 -8.91
N ARG A 39 17.61 11.73 -9.44
CA ARG A 39 17.07 10.86 -10.49
C ARG A 39 15.97 9.92 -10.01
N PHE A 40 16.10 9.41 -8.78
CA PHE A 40 15.20 8.42 -8.19
C PHE A 40 14.39 9.00 -7.02
N SER A 41 14.05 10.28 -7.12
CA SER A 41 13.03 10.89 -6.27
C SER A 41 12.08 11.74 -7.11
N LEU A 42 10.87 11.91 -6.60
CA LEU A 42 9.84 12.75 -7.19
C LEU A 42 9.26 13.64 -6.09
N THR A 43 9.13 14.93 -6.38
CA THR A 43 8.39 15.84 -5.51
C THR A 43 7.04 16.15 -6.13
N LEU A 44 5.98 15.70 -5.46
CA LEU A 44 4.61 16.04 -5.81
C LEU A 44 4.24 17.35 -5.13
N ASN A 45 4.02 18.40 -5.92
CA ASN A 45 3.53 19.68 -5.42
C ASN A 45 2.01 19.60 -5.32
N THR A 46 1.48 19.75 -4.10
CA THR A 46 0.04 19.83 -3.85
C THR A 46 -0.31 21.23 -3.33
N ASN A 47 -1.57 21.62 -3.43
CA ASN A 47 -2.09 22.85 -2.83
C ASN A 47 -2.03 22.88 -1.29
N ARG A 48 -1.60 21.79 -0.64
CA ARG A 48 -1.47 21.65 0.81
C ARG A 48 -0.05 21.29 1.27
N GLY A 49 0.93 21.38 0.37
CA GLY A 49 2.33 21.08 0.65
C GLY A 49 2.97 20.14 -0.36
N ARG A 50 4.24 19.84 -0.15
CA ARG A 50 5.02 18.96 -1.02
C ARG A 50 5.10 17.55 -0.42
N ILE A 51 4.99 16.54 -1.27
CA ILE A 51 5.23 15.15 -0.91
C ILE A 51 6.49 14.71 -1.66
N LEU A 52 7.53 14.33 -0.93
CA LEU A 52 8.73 13.73 -1.52
C LEU A 52 8.57 12.21 -1.50
N VAL A 53 8.72 11.61 -2.67
CA VAL A 53 8.80 10.17 -2.86
C VAL A 53 10.25 9.84 -3.24
N ASP A 54 11.03 9.36 -2.28
CA ASP A 54 12.41 8.89 -2.50
C ASP A 54 12.40 7.37 -2.69
N TYR A 55 12.78 6.94 -3.89
CA TYR A 55 12.97 5.53 -4.22
C TYR A 55 14.42 5.22 -4.63
N SER A 56 15.37 6.12 -4.36
CA SER A 56 16.81 5.99 -4.66
C SER A 56 17.50 4.85 -3.92
N LYS A 57 16.95 4.44 -2.77
CA LYS A 57 17.43 3.32 -1.94
C LYS A 57 16.88 1.96 -2.39
N ASN A 58 16.49 1.83 -3.64
CA ASN A 58 16.13 0.56 -4.27
C ASN A 58 17.24 0.08 -5.21
N LEU A 59 17.31 -1.23 -5.44
CA LEU A 59 18.22 -1.87 -6.38
C LEU A 59 17.76 -1.69 -7.84
N VAL A 60 17.62 -0.43 -8.24
CA VAL A 60 17.12 -0.04 -9.57
C VAL A 60 18.11 0.88 -10.26
N THR A 61 18.27 0.71 -11.56
CA THR A 61 18.92 1.66 -12.46
C THR A 61 17.85 2.29 -13.36
N GLU A 62 18.21 3.28 -14.17
CA GLU A 62 17.27 3.86 -15.14
C GLU A 62 16.76 2.79 -16.12
N GLY A 63 17.65 1.87 -16.53
CA GLY A 63 17.29 0.73 -17.37
C GLY A 63 16.30 -0.22 -16.69
N VAL A 64 16.53 -0.54 -15.41
CA VAL A 64 15.59 -1.37 -14.62
C VAL A 64 14.24 -0.66 -14.45
N MET A 65 14.24 0.63 -14.14
CA MET A 65 12.99 1.41 -14.05
C MET A 65 12.22 1.40 -15.36
N LYS A 66 12.90 1.54 -16.50
CA LYS A 66 12.27 1.43 -17.82
C LYS A 66 11.63 0.06 -18.01
N MET A 67 12.34 -1.03 -17.70
CA MET A 67 11.80 -2.39 -17.83
C MET A 67 10.61 -2.63 -16.89
N LEU A 68 10.62 -2.07 -15.68
CA LEU A 68 9.49 -2.13 -14.75
C LEU A 68 8.26 -1.39 -15.28
N VAL A 69 8.45 -0.22 -15.92
CA VAL A 69 7.37 0.53 -16.58
C VAL A 69 6.85 -0.21 -17.81
N ASP A 70 7.74 -0.77 -18.63
CA ASP A 70 7.36 -1.58 -19.80
C ASP A 70 6.55 -2.81 -19.36
N LEU A 71 6.95 -3.47 -18.27
CA LEU A 71 6.19 -4.55 -17.65
C LEU A 71 4.81 -4.07 -17.20
N ALA A 72 4.72 -2.97 -16.44
CA ALA A 72 3.43 -2.43 -15.99
C ALA A 72 2.48 -2.15 -17.17
N LYS A 73 3.00 -1.61 -18.28
CA LYS A 73 2.22 -1.40 -19.51
C LYS A 73 1.76 -2.71 -20.15
N SER A 74 2.66 -3.70 -20.28
CA SER A 74 2.31 -5.01 -20.84
C SER A 74 1.27 -5.77 -20.02
N ARG A 75 1.25 -5.56 -18.70
CA ARG A 75 0.24 -6.12 -17.79
C ARG A 75 -1.08 -5.34 -17.79
N GLY A 76 -1.18 -4.24 -18.54
CA GLY A 76 -2.42 -3.47 -18.66
C GLY A 76 -2.76 -2.66 -17.42
N VAL A 77 -1.78 -2.24 -16.62
CA VAL A 77 -2.00 -1.45 -15.39
C VAL A 77 -2.79 -0.16 -15.67
N GLU A 78 -2.54 0.49 -16.80
CA GLU A 78 -3.24 1.72 -17.19
C GLU A 78 -4.71 1.44 -17.56
N ALA A 79 -4.98 0.39 -18.35
CA ALA A 79 -6.34 -0.01 -18.69
C ALA A 79 -7.11 -0.45 -17.43
N ALA A 80 -6.49 -1.23 -16.55
CA ALA A 80 -7.10 -1.64 -15.29
C ALA A 80 -7.41 -0.45 -14.38
N ARG A 81 -6.54 0.58 -14.34
CA ARG A 81 -6.82 1.85 -13.66
C ARG A 81 -8.07 2.49 -14.27
N ASP A 82 -8.14 2.59 -15.59
CA ASP A 82 -9.27 3.25 -16.26
C ASP A 82 -10.60 2.51 -16.00
N HIS A 83 -10.58 1.17 -15.97
CA HIS A 83 -11.72 0.35 -15.55
C HIS A 83 -12.12 0.61 -14.09
N MET A 84 -11.15 0.75 -13.18
CA MET A 84 -11.42 1.10 -11.77
C MET A 84 -12.11 2.47 -11.64
N PHE A 85 -11.60 3.48 -12.34
CA PHE A 85 -12.13 4.85 -12.26
C PHE A 85 -13.48 5.01 -12.96
N SER A 86 -13.76 4.21 -13.99
CA SER A 86 -15.04 4.20 -14.69
C SER A 86 -16.13 3.40 -13.96
N GLY A 87 -15.79 2.68 -12.89
CA GLY A 87 -16.75 1.89 -12.12
C GLY A 87 -17.04 0.51 -12.70
N GLU A 88 -16.18 0.00 -13.59
CA GLU A 88 -16.29 -1.37 -14.09
C GLU A 88 -16.10 -2.41 -12.98
N LYS A 89 -16.66 -3.60 -13.21
CA LYS A 89 -16.64 -4.74 -12.28
C LYS A 89 -15.29 -5.46 -12.31
N ILE A 90 -14.25 -4.77 -11.84
CA ILE A 90 -12.87 -5.27 -11.84
C ILE A 90 -12.59 -6.29 -10.72
N ASN A 91 -13.43 -6.36 -9.69
CA ASN A 91 -13.36 -7.45 -8.72
C ASN A 91 -14.10 -8.65 -9.31
N PHE A 92 -13.35 -9.50 -10.01
CA PHE A 92 -13.87 -10.64 -10.76
C PHE A 92 -14.35 -11.80 -9.89
N THR A 93 -13.88 -11.93 -8.65
CA THR A 93 -14.33 -13.00 -7.73
C THR A 93 -15.73 -12.73 -7.20
N GLU A 94 -16.05 -11.46 -6.95
CA GLU A 94 -17.34 -11.02 -6.42
C GLU A 94 -18.21 -10.31 -7.48
N ASN A 95 -17.75 -10.26 -8.74
CA ASN A 95 -18.36 -9.56 -9.88
C ASN A 95 -18.85 -8.14 -9.53
N ARG A 96 -17.97 -7.32 -8.93
CA ARG A 96 -18.34 -6.01 -8.41
C ARG A 96 -17.38 -4.89 -8.79
N ALA A 97 -17.93 -3.69 -8.87
CA ALA A 97 -17.16 -2.47 -9.00
C ALA A 97 -16.40 -2.17 -7.71
N VAL A 98 -15.25 -1.49 -7.84
CA VAL A 98 -14.45 -1.09 -6.68
C VAL A 98 -14.37 0.43 -6.62
N LEU A 99 -15.09 1.01 -5.65
CA LEU A 99 -15.42 2.44 -5.64
C LEU A 99 -14.72 3.24 -4.53
N HIS A 100 -13.63 2.74 -3.95
CA HIS A 100 -12.88 3.50 -2.92
C HIS A 100 -12.36 4.83 -3.48
N VAL A 101 -12.07 4.92 -4.79
CA VAL A 101 -11.73 6.17 -5.47
C VAL A 101 -12.89 7.16 -5.49
N ALA A 102 -14.14 6.69 -5.60
CA ALA A 102 -15.33 7.55 -5.58
C ALA A 102 -15.51 8.23 -4.22
N LEU A 103 -15.18 7.55 -3.11
CA LEU A 103 -15.18 8.14 -1.75
C LEU A 103 -14.23 9.34 -1.61
N ARG A 104 -13.27 9.50 -2.52
CA ARG A 104 -12.29 10.60 -2.52
C ARG A 104 -12.44 11.55 -3.70
N ASN A 105 -13.46 11.35 -4.52
CA ASN A 105 -13.81 12.22 -5.64
C ASN A 105 -14.40 13.54 -5.11
N ARG A 106 -13.53 14.45 -4.69
CA ARG A 106 -13.91 15.78 -4.17
C ARG A 106 -14.42 16.72 -5.25
N SER A 107 -14.15 16.43 -6.53
CA SER A 107 -14.69 17.19 -7.66
C SER A 107 -16.14 16.84 -7.97
N ASN A 108 -16.71 15.80 -7.36
CA ASN A 108 -18.06 15.32 -7.62
C ASN A 108 -18.33 15.04 -9.11
N THR A 109 -17.28 14.65 -9.85
CA THR A 109 -17.43 14.22 -11.24
C THR A 109 -18.27 12.93 -11.26
N PRO A 110 -19.26 12.75 -12.14
CA PRO A 110 -20.10 11.55 -12.13
C PRO A 110 -19.28 10.26 -12.23
N THR A 111 -19.58 9.27 -11.38
CA THR A 111 -19.00 7.93 -11.45
C THR A 111 -20.14 6.95 -11.70
N LEU A 112 -20.16 6.33 -12.88
CA LEU A 112 -21.27 5.48 -13.29
C LEU A 112 -21.01 4.01 -12.91
N VAL A 113 -21.97 3.37 -12.27
CA VAL A 113 -21.99 1.92 -12.07
C VAL A 113 -23.33 1.39 -12.52
N ASP A 114 -23.32 0.42 -13.45
CA ASP A 114 -24.53 -0.12 -14.08
C ASP A 114 -25.46 0.99 -14.63
N GLY A 115 -24.86 2.06 -15.19
CA GLY A 115 -25.57 3.20 -15.78
C GLY A 115 -26.09 4.24 -14.79
N LYS A 116 -25.84 4.08 -13.49
CA LYS A 116 -26.29 5.02 -12.43
C LYS A 116 -25.10 5.75 -11.80
N ASP A 117 -25.20 7.07 -11.65
CA ASP A 117 -24.20 7.84 -10.91
C ASP A 117 -24.25 7.51 -9.41
N VAL A 118 -23.13 7.08 -8.85
CA VAL A 118 -23.01 6.67 -7.44
C VAL A 118 -22.57 7.82 -6.52
N MET A 119 -22.13 8.96 -7.06
CA MET A 119 -21.63 10.09 -6.26
C MET A 119 -22.65 10.62 -5.24
N PRO A 120 -23.97 10.72 -5.53
CA PRO A 120 -24.96 11.13 -4.53
C PRO A 120 -25.03 10.18 -3.32
N GLU A 121 -24.83 8.88 -3.53
CA GLU A 121 -24.85 7.87 -2.46
C GLU A 121 -23.56 7.88 -1.64
N VAL A 122 -22.42 8.05 -2.32
CA VAL A 122 -21.12 8.27 -1.68
C VAL A 122 -21.16 9.48 -0.75
N ASN A 123 -21.72 10.60 -1.20
CA ASN A 123 -21.84 11.81 -0.38
C ASN A 123 -22.70 11.58 0.87
N ARG A 124 -23.83 10.83 0.74
CA ARG A 124 -24.65 10.44 1.90
C ARG A 124 -23.89 9.60 2.92
N VAL A 125 -23.01 8.70 2.48
CA VAL A 125 -22.18 7.87 3.37
C VAL A 125 -21.05 8.69 4.02
N LEU A 126 -20.46 9.65 3.29
CA LEU A 126 -19.45 10.56 3.83
C LEU A 126 -20.04 11.56 4.85
N GLU A 127 -21.34 11.81 4.80
CA GLU A 127 -22.10 12.59 5.79
C GLU A 127 -22.61 11.75 6.98
N LYS A 128 -22.41 10.41 6.96
CA LYS A 128 -22.90 9.50 8.00
C LYS A 128 -22.10 9.65 9.30
N SER A 129 -22.79 9.68 10.44
CA SER A 129 -22.19 9.98 11.74
C SER A 129 -21.60 8.74 12.42
N THR A 130 -20.61 8.96 13.31
CA THR A 130 -19.88 7.92 14.05
C THR A 130 -20.80 6.99 14.89
N GLU A 131 -21.99 7.45 15.28
CA GLU A 131 -22.94 6.65 16.07
C GLU A 131 -23.80 5.68 15.27
N GLU A 132 -23.92 5.87 13.94
CA GLU A 132 -24.66 4.94 13.08
C GLU A 132 -23.81 3.72 12.69
N ALA A 133 -22.50 3.89 12.52
CA ALA A 133 -21.56 2.79 12.25
C ALA A 133 -21.40 1.84 13.46
N ARG A 134 -21.65 2.33 14.68
CA ARG A 134 -21.53 1.58 15.94
C ARG A 134 -22.61 0.51 16.10
N LYS A 135 -23.83 0.79 15.63
CA LYS A 135 -24.97 -0.14 15.71
C LYS A 135 -24.88 -1.30 14.73
N GLU A 136 -24.20 -1.12 13.59
CA GLU A 136 -24.08 -2.15 12.54
C GLU A 136 -23.06 -3.25 12.90
N LEU A 137 -21.97 -2.91 13.60
CA LEU A 137 -20.91 -3.86 13.97
C LEU A 137 -21.29 -4.79 15.13
N GLN A 138 -22.29 -4.44 15.94
CA GLN A 138 -22.82 -5.30 17.01
C GLN A 138 -23.61 -6.51 16.48
N ALA A 139 -23.95 -6.56 15.18
CA ALA A 139 -24.86 -7.54 14.61
C ALA A 139 -24.20 -8.77 13.92
N ALA A 140 -22.86 -8.90 13.86
CA ALA A 140 -22.18 -9.77 12.85
C ALA A 140 -21.34 -11.00 13.35
N GLY A 141 -21.68 -11.65 14.47
CA GLY A 141 -20.85 -12.69 15.13
C GLY A 141 -20.43 -13.98 14.35
N LYS A 142 -19.16 -14.40 14.45
CA LYS A 142 -18.54 -15.61 13.81
C LYS A 142 -17.73 -16.50 14.79
N SER A 143 -17.47 -17.77 14.41
CA SER A 143 -17.12 -18.91 15.30
C SER A 143 -15.66 -19.44 15.25
N PRO A 144 -15.25 -20.30 16.22
CA PRO A 144 -13.84 -20.63 16.53
C PRO A 144 -13.18 -21.83 15.80
N GLU A 145 -13.85 -22.49 14.85
CA GLU A 145 -13.39 -23.79 14.31
C GLU A 145 -12.54 -23.68 13.04
N ASP A 146 -12.57 -22.52 12.38
CA ASP A 146 -11.70 -22.19 11.24
C ASP A 146 -10.25 -21.90 11.66
N LEU A 147 -10.01 -21.90 12.98
CA LEU A 147 -8.80 -21.45 13.69
C LEU A 147 -7.64 -22.44 13.59
N GLU A 148 -7.90 -23.75 13.49
CA GLU A 148 -6.83 -24.77 13.48
C GLU A 148 -6.31 -25.14 12.08
N LYS A 149 -7.11 -24.95 11.02
CA LYS A 149 -6.76 -25.45 9.68
C LYS A 149 -5.67 -24.66 8.96
N LEU A 150 -5.26 -23.50 9.48
CA LEU A 150 -4.44 -22.53 8.73
C LEU A 150 -3.06 -22.26 9.35
N LEU A 151 -2.70 -23.00 10.40
CA LEU A 151 -1.49 -22.84 11.21
C LEU A 151 -0.12 -23.00 10.49
N PRO A 152 0.11 -23.87 9.48
CA PRO A 152 1.49 -24.16 9.07
C PRO A 152 2.16 -23.21 8.06
N HIS A 153 1.43 -22.29 7.42
CA HIS A 153 1.96 -21.60 6.23
C HIS A 153 2.67 -20.24 6.50
N LYS A 154 3.20 -20.01 7.71
CA LYS A 154 3.72 -18.71 8.17
C LYS A 154 5.22 -18.69 8.56
N VAL A 155 6.13 -18.86 7.60
CA VAL A 155 7.57 -18.55 7.81
C VAL A 155 8.14 -17.79 6.63
N PHE A 156 8.72 -16.61 6.87
CA PHE A 156 9.61 -15.92 5.93
C PHE A 156 10.73 -15.17 6.67
N GLN A 157 11.95 -15.23 6.13
CA GLN A 157 13.17 -14.59 6.63
C GLN A 157 13.30 -13.12 6.17
N GLY A 158 13.99 -12.29 6.97
CA GLY A 158 14.21 -10.85 6.77
C GLY A 158 15.26 -10.45 5.71
N ASN A 159 15.50 -9.13 5.60
CA ASN A 159 16.23 -8.38 4.56
C ASN A 159 15.35 -7.98 3.34
N ARG A 160 14.55 -6.91 3.47
CA ARG A 160 13.63 -6.41 2.42
C ARG A 160 13.78 -4.91 2.13
N PRO A 161 13.64 -4.47 0.86
CA PRO A 161 13.61 -3.06 0.47
C PRO A 161 12.50 -2.26 1.15
N THR A 162 12.74 -0.97 1.40
CA THR A 162 11.78 -0.04 1.99
C THR A 162 11.60 1.21 1.14
N ASN A 163 10.38 1.77 1.15
CA ASN A 163 10.09 3.08 0.57
C ASN A 163 9.84 4.05 1.71
N SER A 164 10.48 5.22 1.68
CA SER A 164 10.25 6.28 2.66
C SER A 164 9.35 7.35 2.06
N ILE A 165 8.32 7.74 2.80
CA ILE A 165 7.42 8.82 2.42
C ILE A 165 7.55 9.91 3.48
N VAL A 166 7.97 11.10 3.06
CA VAL A 166 8.19 12.23 3.97
C VAL A 166 7.26 13.38 3.61
N PHE A 167 6.61 13.95 4.62
CA PHE A 167 5.72 15.10 4.49
C PHE A 167 5.98 16.10 5.63
N THR A 168 5.70 17.38 5.37
CA THR A 168 6.03 18.48 6.30
C THR A 168 5.03 18.60 7.45
N LYS A 169 3.75 18.27 7.20
CA LYS A 169 2.68 18.29 8.22
C LYS A 169 1.60 17.27 7.86
N LEU A 170 1.19 16.45 8.82
CA LEU A 170 0.05 15.55 8.64
C LEU A 170 -1.24 16.36 8.68
N THR A 171 -1.86 16.57 7.52
CA THR A 171 -3.20 17.16 7.40
C THR A 171 -4.17 16.10 6.86
N PRO A 172 -5.50 16.27 7.02
CA PRO A 172 -6.46 15.33 6.43
C PRO A 172 -6.26 15.11 4.93
N PHE A 173 -5.83 16.14 4.21
CA PHE A 173 -5.47 16.05 2.79
C PHE A 173 -4.24 15.16 2.56
N ILE A 174 -3.16 15.41 3.30
CA ILE A 174 -1.92 14.61 3.18
C ILE A 174 -2.17 13.17 3.60
N LEU A 175 -2.93 12.93 4.66
CA LEU A 175 -3.37 11.59 5.05
C LEU A 175 -4.16 10.91 3.92
N GLY A 176 -5.12 11.60 3.31
CA GLY A 176 -5.87 11.09 2.15
C GLY A 176 -4.97 10.75 0.96
N ALA A 177 -3.96 11.59 0.68
CA ALA A 177 -2.97 11.34 -0.38
C ALA A 177 -2.09 10.11 -0.07
N LEU A 178 -1.67 9.91 1.18
CA LEU A 178 -0.93 8.74 1.62
C LEU A 178 -1.75 7.46 1.43
N ILE A 179 -3.01 7.47 1.83
CA ILE A 179 -3.90 6.31 1.66
C ILE A 179 -4.12 6.03 0.17
N ALA A 180 -4.33 7.07 -0.66
CA ALA A 180 -4.50 6.90 -2.10
C ALA A 180 -3.25 6.31 -2.77
N MET A 181 -2.07 6.77 -2.37
CA MET A 181 -0.81 6.21 -2.87
C MET A 181 -0.60 4.76 -2.41
N TYR A 182 -0.97 4.44 -1.17
CA TYR A 182 -0.93 3.06 -0.66
C TYR A 182 -1.89 2.14 -1.44
N GLU A 183 -3.14 2.55 -1.61
CA GLU A 183 -4.13 1.81 -2.40
C GLU A 183 -3.67 1.62 -3.84
N HIS A 184 -3.13 2.67 -4.46
CA HIS A 184 -2.62 2.57 -5.82
C HIS A 184 -1.42 1.62 -5.91
N LYS A 185 -0.50 1.65 -4.95
CA LYS A 185 0.59 0.67 -4.84
C LYS A 185 0.04 -0.76 -4.78
N ILE A 186 -0.93 -1.02 -3.90
CA ILE A 186 -1.53 -2.35 -3.74
C ILE A 186 -2.28 -2.78 -5.01
N PHE A 187 -2.96 -1.86 -5.67
CA PHE A 187 -3.62 -2.09 -6.96
C PHE A 187 -2.61 -2.49 -8.05
N VAL A 188 -1.56 -1.68 -8.26
CA VAL A 188 -0.51 -1.96 -9.26
C VAL A 188 0.14 -3.32 -9.00
N GLN A 189 0.42 -3.63 -7.74
CA GLN A 189 0.95 -4.91 -7.31
C GLN A 189 0.02 -6.07 -7.66
N GLY A 190 -1.28 -5.94 -7.41
CA GLY A 190 -2.25 -6.97 -7.77
C GLY A 190 -2.34 -7.20 -9.28
N ILE A 191 -2.38 -6.13 -10.06
CA ILE A 191 -2.42 -6.26 -11.53
C ILE A 191 -1.14 -6.91 -12.08
N ILE A 192 0.04 -6.51 -11.59
CA ILE A 192 1.30 -7.10 -12.05
C ILE A 192 1.40 -8.58 -11.64
N TRP A 193 1.03 -8.91 -10.41
CA TRP A 193 1.19 -10.26 -9.85
C TRP A 193 -0.01 -11.19 -10.09
N ASP A 194 -1.05 -10.76 -10.82
CA ASP A 194 -2.32 -11.48 -10.92
C ASP A 194 -2.91 -11.84 -9.54
N ILE A 195 -2.84 -10.90 -8.59
CA ILE A 195 -3.43 -11.02 -7.26
C ILE A 195 -4.65 -10.11 -7.19
N ASN A 196 -5.78 -10.62 -6.71
CA ASN A 196 -6.95 -9.79 -6.45
C ASN A 196 -6.66 -8.85 -5.26
N SER A 197 -6.29 -7.60 -5.54
CA SER A 197 -6.02 -6.57 -4.52
C SER A 197 -7.23 -6.23 -3.65
N PHE A 198 -8.42 -6.65 -4.04
CA PHE A 198 -9.68 -6.38 -3.36
C PHE A 198 -10.14 -7.55 -2.49
N ASP A 199 -9.43 -8.68 -2.56
CA ASP A 199 -9.64 -9.80 -1.66
C ASP A 199 -9.07 -9.46 -0.27
N GLN A 200 -9.91 -9.62 0.76
CA GLN A 200 -9.66 -9.11 2.11
C GLN A 200 -8.55 -9.85 2.89
N TRP A 201 -7.91 -10.85 2.31
CA TRP A 201 -6.99 -11.74 3.03
C TRP A 201 -5.75 -10.99 3.56
N GLY A 202 -5.29 -9.93 2.89
CA GLY A 202 -4.16 -9.10 3.33
C GLY A 202 -4.49 -8.07 4.42
N VAL A 203 -5.72 -7.54 4.44
CA VAL A 203 -6.18 -6.53 5.42
C VAL A 203 -6.49 -7.18 6.76
N GLU A 204 -7.07 -8.37 6.75
CA GLU A 204 -7.29 -9.15 7.97
C GLU A 204 -5.97 -9.59 8.61
N LEU A 205 -4.93 -9.89 7.81
CA LEU A 205 -3.59 -10.17 8.31
C LEU A 205 -2.96 -8.95 9.01
N GLY A 206 -3.11 -7.75 8.44
CA GLY A 206 -2.61 -6.50 9.03
C GLY A 206 -3.31 -6.12 10.35
N LYS A 207 -4.63 -6.30 10.42
CA LYS A 207 -5.41 -6.12 11.66
C LYS A 207 -5.01 -7.12 12.75
N GLN A 208 -4.69 -8.37 12.38
CA GLN A 208 -4.22 -9.39 13.32
C GLN A 208 -2.82 -9.09 13.87
N LEU A 209 -1.93 -8.52 13.05
CA LEU A 209 -0.59 -8.08 13.47
C LEU A 209 -0.66 -6.89 14.43
N ALA A 210 -1.47 -5.87 14.10
CA ALA A 210 -1.64 -4.68 14.93
C ALA A 210 -2.19 -5.03 16.32
N LYS A 211 -3.17 -5.96 16.41
CA LYS A 211 -3.75 -6.42 17.68
C LYS A 211 -2.78 -7.16 18.60
N LYS A 212 -1.67 -7.72 18.07
CA LYS A 212 -0.62 -8.32 18.91
C LYS A 212 0.31 -7.28 19.55
N ILE A 213 0.53 -6.17 18.86
CA ILE A 213 1.40 -5.07 19.31
C ILE A 213 0.61 -4.07 20.16
N GLU A 214 -0.71 -3.97 19.95
CA GLU A 214 -1.62 -3.05 20.66
C GLU A 214 -1.49 -3.09 22.20
N PRO A 215 -1.42 -4.25 22.88
CA PRO A 215 -1.21 -4.30 24.33
C PRO A 215 0.19 -3.85 24.76
N GLU A 216 1.18 -3.96 23.87
CA GLU A 216 2.57 -3.59 24.14
C GLU A 216 2.81 -2.08 23.98
N LEU A 217 1.87 -1.34 23.40
CA LEU A 217 1.88 0.13 23.30
C LEU A 217 1.41 0.82 24.58
N ASP A 218 0.85 0.06 25.52
CA ASP A 218 0.44 0.55 26.83
C ASP A 218 1.57 0.36 27.86
N GLY A 219 1.68 1.33 28.79
CA GLY A 219 2.72 1.38 29.82
C GLY A 219 4.07 1.95 29.35
N SER A 220 4.90 2.33 30.31
CA SER A 220 6.17 3.07 30.13
C SER A 220 7.41 2.17 29.95
N SER A 221 7.27 0.87 30.10
CA SER A 221 8.38 -0.08 30.07
C SER A 221 8.92 -0.28 28.64
N THR A 222 10.25 -0.26 28.53
CA THR A 222 10.99 -0.53 27.31
C THR A 222 10.76 -1.96 26.82
N VAL A 223 10.35 -2.13 25.57
CA VAL A 223 10.14 -3.42 24.91
C VAL A 223 11.43 -3.84 24.19
N THR A 224 11.84 -5.10 24.39
CA THR A 224 13.07 -5.70 23.81
C THR A 224 12.82 -7.03 23.09
N SER A 225 11.58 -7.49 23.05
CA SER A 225 11.18 -8.83 22.60
C SER A 225 11.10 -9.01 21.08
N HIS A 226 11.23 -7.94 20.29
CA HIS A 226 11.14 -7.98 18.82
C HIS A 226 12.49 -7.70 18.15
N ASP A 227 12.50 -7.60 16.83
CA ASP A 227 13.65 -7.09 16.10
C ASP A 227 13.94 -5.62 16.46
N SER A 228 15.16 -5.16 16.16
CA SER A 228 15.63 -3.82 16.57
C SER A 228 14.81 -2.67 15.97
N SER A 229 14.21 -2.85 14.78
CA SER A 229 13.34 -1.84 14.18
C SER A 229 12.00 -1.76 14.90
N THR A 230 11.38 -2.91 15.17
CA THR A 230 10.10 -2.99 15.88
C THR A 230 10.23 -2.51 17.32
N ASN A 231 11.27 -2.91 18.04
CA ASN A 231 11.58 -2.40 19.39
C ASN A 231 11.81 -0.88 19.37
N GLY A 232 12.57 -0.38 18.39
CA GLY A 232 12.86 1.05 18.25
C GLY A 232 11.60 1.88 18.05
N LEU A 233 10.68 1.41 17.21
CA LEU A 233 9.41 2.10 16.93
C LEU A 233 8.46 2.09 18.14
N ILE A 234 8.32 0.96 18.84
CA ILE A 234 7.46 0.85 20.03
C ILE A 234 7.97 1.78 21.14
N ASN A 235 9.28 1.76 21.42
CA ASN A 235 9.88 2.57 22.48
C ASN A 235 9.86 4.07 22.15
N PHE A 236 10.05 4.43 20.88
CA PHE A 236 9.89 5.82 20.42
C PHE A 236 8.47 6.33 20.66
N ILE A 237 7.45 5.54 20.31
CA ILE A 237 6.04 5.93 20.51
C ILE A 237 5.70 6.08 22.00
N LYS A 238 6.23 5.22 22.87
CA LYS A 238 6.06 5.33 24.33
C LYS A 238 6.67 6.62 24.89
N HIS A 239 7.91 6.91 24.50
CA HIS A 239 8.63 8.11 24.92
C HIS A 239 7.90 9.40 24.51
N GLU A 240 7.42 9.48 23.26
CA GLU A 240 6.70 10.66 22.77
C GLU A 240 5.31 10.83 23.43
N ARG A 241 4.62 9.74 23.80
CA ARG A 241 3.36 9.82 24.57
C ARG A 241 3.56 10.39 25.98
N GLU A 242 4.64 10.01 26.67
CA GLU A 242 4.97 10.55 27.99
C GLU A 242 5.32 12.05 27.94
N ALA A 243 6.06 12.48 26.91
CA ALA A 243 6.43 13.87 26.71
C ALA A 243 5.22 14.79 26.47
N ILE A 244 4.15 14.28 25.84
CA ILE A 244 2.91 15.02 25.56
C ILE A 244 1.99 15.09 26.80
N ILE A 245 1.98 14.06 27.65
CA ILE A 245 1.16 14.02 28.88
C ILE A 245 1.80 14.84 30.03
N SER A 246 3.10 15.13 29.93
CA SER A 246 3.88 15.88 30.92
C SER A 246 3.94 17.40 30.67
N GLN A 247 3.20 17.91 29.68
CA GLN A 247 3.00 19.34 29.38
C GLN A 247 1.57 19.77 29.74
#